data_AF-A0A7J8GY74-F1
#
_entry.id   AF-A0A7J8GY74-F1
#
_cell.length_a   1.000
_cell.length_b   1.000
_cell.length_c   1.000
_cell.angle_alpha   90.00
_cell.angle_beta   90.00
_cell.angle_gamma   90.00
#
_symmetry.space_group_name_H-M   'P 1'
#
loop_
_entity.id
_entity.type
_entity.pdbx_description
1 polymer ?
#
loop_
_entity_poly.entity_id
_entity_poly.type
_entity_poly.pdbx_seq_one_letter_code
_entity_poly.pdbx_strand_id
1 'polypeptide(L)'
;MVFPVMYNLIIIVCRACFPDLQHSYLVAWLVLDYTSDLLYLLDIVVHFHTGFLEQGILVVEKGRISSRYVHTWSFFLDLASLVPTDVAYVRLGPHTPMLRLNRFLRVPRLFEAFDRTETRTAYPNAFRITKLMLYIFVVIHWNSCLYFALSRYLGFGRDAWVYPDPAQPGFERLRRQYLYSFYFSTLILTTVGDTPMPAQEEEYLFMVGDFLLAVMGFATIMGSMSSVIYNMNTADAAFYPDHALVKKYMKLQHVNRRLQRRVIDWYQHLRINKKMTNEVAILQHLPERLRAEVAVSVHLSTLSRVQIFQNCEASLLEELVLKLQPQTYSPGEYVCRKGDIGREMYIIREGQLAVVADDGITQYAVLGAGLYFGEISIINIKGNMSGNRRTANIKSLGYSDLFCLSKEDLKEVLSEYPQAQAVMEEKGREILLKMNKLDVNAEAAEIALQEATESRLQGLDQQLDDLQTKFARLLAELESSALKIAYRIERLEWQTREWPMPEELVEADNEGEPGEGTS
;
A
#
# COMPACT_ATOMS: atom_id res chain seq x y z
N MET A 1 19.72 6.74 -22.40
CA MET A 1 20.55 5.52 -22.56
C MET A 1 19.87 4.36 -23.27
N VAL A 2 18.56 4.15 -23.12
CA VAL A 2 17.83 3.08 -23.85
C VAL A 2 18.10 3.11 -25.36
N PHE A 3 17.93 4.28 -26.01
CA PHE A 3 18.12 4.42 -27.46
C PHE A 3 19.51 4.02 -27.98
N PRO A 4 20.64 4.56 -27.49
CA PRO A 4 21.97 4.18 -28.01
C PRO A 4 22.31 2.71 -27.75
N VAL A 5 21.87 2.11 -26.62
CA VAL A 5 22.05 0.67 -26.36
C VAL A 5 21.23 -0.17 -27.33
N MET A 6 19.95 0.15 -27.53
CA MET A 6 19.10 -0.56 -28.49
C MET A 6 19.59 -0.42 -29.94
N TYR A 7 20.07 0.77 -30.32
CA TYR A 7 20.72 1.01 -31.61
C TYR A 7 21.91 0.06 -31.80
N ASN A 8 22.84 0.04 -30.85
CA ASN A 8 24.03 -0.81 -30.95
C ASN A 8 23.64 -2.30 -30.98
N LEU A 9 22.69 -2.73 -30.13
CA LEU A 9 22.24 -4.12 -30.03
C LEU A 9 21.61 -4.65 -31.33
N ILE A 10 20.87 -3.81 -32.06
CA ILE A 10 20.18 -4.20 -33.30
C ILE A 10 21.12 -3.97 -34.50
N ILE A 11 21.63 -2.75 -34.65
CA ILE A 11 22.24 -2.30 -35.90
C ILE A 11 23.65 -2.87 -36.10
N ILE A 12 24.45 -3.09 -35.04
CA ILE A 12 25.81 -3.65 -35.20
C ILE A 12 25.75 -5.08 -35.72
N VAL A 13 24.86 -5.92 -35.17
CA VAL A 13 24.68 -7.32 -35.61
C VAL A 13 24.17 -7.34 -37.05
N CYS A 14 23.16 -6.52 -37.36
CA CYS A 14 22.61 -6.43 -38.70
C CYS A 14 23.68 -6.03 -39.73
N ARG A 15 24.49 -5.00 -39.45
CA ARG A 15 25.56 -4.55 -40.35
C ARG A 15 26.68 -5.59 -40.49
N ALA A 16 26.96 -6.37 -39.45
CA ALA A 16 27.96 -7.44 -39.51
C ALA A 16 27.52 -8.61 -40.40
N CYS A 17 26.22 -8.94 -40.38
CA CYS A 17 25.67 -10.07 -41.13
C CYS A 17 25.22 -9.71 -42.55
N PHE A 18 24.85 -8.45 -42.80
CA PHE A 18 24.44 -7.93 -44.12
C PHE A 18 25.43 -6.88 -44.65
N PRO A 19 26.53 -7.27 -45.32
CA PRO A 19 27.58 -6.33 -45.73
C PRO A 19 27.11 -5.22 -46.66
N ASP A 20 26.14 -5.48 -47.54
CA ASP A 20 25.59 -4.47 -48.46
C ASP A 20 24.99 -3.28 -47.71
N LEU A 21 24.46 -3.52 -46.50
CA LEU A 21 23.97 -2.46 -45.61
C LEU A 21 25.11 -1.56 -45.12
N GLN A 22 26.25 -2.16 -44.76
CA GLN A 22 27.45 -1.44 -44.32
C GLN A 22 28.10 -0.64 -45.46
N HIS A 23 28.18 -1.22 -46.66
CA HIS A 23 28.79 -0.57 -47.81
C HIS A 23 27.95 0.60 -48.36
N SER A 24 26.64 0.42 -48.46
CA SER A 24 25.76 1.42 -49.11
C SER A 24 25.58 2.71 -48.31
N TYR A 25 25.68 2.65 -46.98
CA TYR A 25 25.35 3.78 -46.09
C TYR A 25 26.46 4.12 -45.09
N LEU A 26 27.72 3.85 -45.45
CA LEU A 26 28.88 3.97 -44.55
C LEU A 26 28.93 5.29 -43.77
N VAL A 27 28.74 6.43 -44.45
CA VAL A 27 28.80 7.76 -43.82
C VAL A 27 27.71 7.94 -42.77
N ALA A 28 26.48 7.52 -43.08
CA ALA A 28 25.36 7.60 -42.15
C ALA A 28 25.61 6.74 -40.90
N TRP A 29 26.18 5.54 -41.09
CA TRP A 29 26.54 4.68 -39.97
C TRP A 29 27.60 5.28 -39.07
N LEU A 30 28.66 5.85 -39.62
CA LEU A 30 29.69 6.51 -38.82
C LEU A 30 29.10 7.67 -38.00
N VAL A 31 28.22 8.48 -38.59
CA VAL A 31 27.54 9.57 -37.86
C VAL A 31 26.71 9.02 -36.69
N LEU A 32 25.89 7.99 -36.93
CA LEU A 32 25.05 7.39 -35.88
C LEU A 32 25.88 6.70 -34.79
N ASP A 33 26.96 6.01 -35.18
CA ASP A 33 27.89 5.32 -34.29
C ASP A 33 28.59 6.30 -33.33
N TYR A 34 29.15 7.39 -33.85
CA TYR A 34 29.80 8.40 -33.01
C TYR A 34 28.80 9.24 -32.21
N THR A 35 27.58 9.42 -32.71
CA THR A 35 26.49 10.01 -31.91
C THR A 35 26.13 9.12 -30.72
N SER A 36 26.08 7.80 -30.92
CA SER A 36 25.86 6.82 -29.85
C SER A 36 26.98 6.84 -28.81
N ASP A 37 28.25 6.89 -29.25
CA ASP A 37 29.41 7.01 -28.36
C ASP A 37 29.40 8.33 -27.57
N LEU A 38 29.01 9.44 -28.21
CA LEU A 38 28.85 10.74 -27.53
C LEU A 38 27.81 10.65 -26.41
N LEU A 39 26.67 9.97 -26.64
CA LEU A 39 25.67 9.75 -25.62
C LEU A 39 26.19 8.89 -24.46
N TYR A 40 27.02 7.87 -24.73
CA TYR A 40 27.68 7.07 -23.68
C TYR A 40 28.70 7.87 -22.87
N LEU A 41 29.41 8.81 -23.49
CA LEU A 41 30.30 9.73 -22.78
C LEU A 41 29.49 10.68 -21.88
N LEU A 42 28.41 11.27 -22.40
CA LEU A 42 27.53 12.12 -21.60
C LEU A 42 26.91 11.36 -20.42
N ASP A 43 26.57 10.09 -20.59
CA ASP A 43 26.08 9.23 -19.50
C ASP A 43 27.08 9.11 -18.35
N ILE A 44 28.36 8.90 -18.66
CA ILE A 44 29.42 8.82 -17.65
C ILE A 44 29.50 10.15 -16.89
N VAL A 45 29.45 11.28 -17.59
CA VAL A 45 29.46 12.61 -16.97
C VAL A 45 28.26 12.78 -16.03
N VAL A 46 27.07 12.31 -16.43
CA VAL A 46 25.87 12.31 -15.57
C VAL A 46 26.08 11.45 -14.32
N HIS A 47 26.72 10.28 -14.43
CA HIS A 47 26.99 9.41 -13.28
C HIS A 47 27.97 10.03 -12.28
N PHE A 48 28.96 10.77 -12.75
CA PHE A 48 29.82 11.58 -11.88
C PHE A 48 29.08 12.68 -11.11
N HIS A 49 27.85 13.01 -11.50
CA HIS A 49 26.99 14.00 -10.86
C HIS A 49 25.70 13.42 -10.24
N THR A 50 25.50 12.11 -10.32
CA THR A 50 24.28 11.47 -9.82
C THR A 50 24.46 11.12 -8.35
N GLY A 51 23.67 11.76 -7.48
CA GLY A 51 23.68 11.47 -6.05
C GLY A 51 23.27 10.03 -5.73
N PHE A 52 23.77 9.51 -4.62
CA PHE A 52 23.44 8.18 -4.12
C PHE A 52 22.93 8.25 -2.68
N LEU A 53 22.17 7.24 -2.27
CA LEU A 53 21.71 7.10 -0.90
C LEU A 53 22.74 6.34 -0.08
N GLU A 54 23.17 6.94 1.03
CA GLU A 54 24.02 6.30 2.03
C GLU A 54 23.32 6.41 3.37
N GLN A 55 23.00 5.27 4.00
CA GLN A 55 22.20 5.22 5.23
C GLN A 55 20.85 5.98 5.14
N GLY A 56 20.26 6.04 3.94
CA GLY A 56 19.01 6.76 3.69
C GLY A 56 19.14 8.26 3.45
N ILE A 57 20.36 8.83 3.56
CA ILE A 57 20.63 10.24 3.28
C ILE A 57 21.14 10.39 1.85
N LEU A 58 20.58 11.34 1.11
CA LEU A 58 21.04 11.65 -0.25
C LEU A 58 22.38 12.39 -0.18
N VAL A 59 23.45 11.74 -0.62
CA VAL A 59 24.78 12.33 -0.71
C VAL A 59 24.93 13.00 -2.08
N VAL A 60 25.10 14.33 -2.09
CA VAL A 60 25.26 15.16 -3.31
C VAL A 60 26.70 15.66 -3.48
N GLU A 61 27.59 15.35 -2.54
CA GLU A 61 28.99 15.79 -2.55
C GLU A 61 29.78 15.14 -3.70
N LYS A 62 30.29 15.96 -4.63
CA LYS A 62 30.95 15.51 -5.86
C LYS A 62 32.12 14.56 -5.62
N GLY A 63 32.97 14.82 -4.62
CA GLY A 63 34.14 13.99 -4.33
C GLY A 63 33.77 12.56 -3.89
N ARG A 64 32.71 12.44 -3.08
CA ARG A 64 32.19 11.12 -2.65
C ARG A 64 31.49 10.38 -3.78
N ILE A 65 30.72 11.10 -4.61
CA ILE A 65 30.07 10.53 -5.80
C ILE A 65 31.12 9.96 -6.76
N SER A 66 32.15 10.75 -7.10
CA SER A 66 33.19 10.31 -8.03
C SER A 66 33.98 9.13 -7.49
N SER A 67 34.39 9.18 -6.21
CA SER A 67 35.14 8.09 -5.59
C SER A 67 34.33 6.79 -5.61
N ARG A 68 33.05 6.82 -5.22
CA ARG A 68 32.18 5.65 -5.23
C ARG A 68 32.01 5.09 -6.64
N TYR A 69 31.72 5.96 -7.61
CA TYR A 69 31.47 5.53 -8.99
C TYR A 69 32.68 4.82 -9.59
N VAL A 70 33.90 5.36 -9.42
CA VAL A 70 35.14 4.78 -9.95
C VAL A 70 35.43 3.38 -9.38
N HIS A 71 35.04 3.12 -8.13
CA HIS A 71 35.21 1.80 -7.51
C HIS A 71 34.08 0.80 -7.85
N THR A 72 33.04 1.24 -8.56
CA THR A 72 31.91 0.38 -8.93
C THR A 72 32.22 -0.38 -10.22
N TRP A 73 31.82 -1.65 -10.29
CA TRP A 73 31.95 -2.46 -11.51
C TRP A 73 31.32 -1.81 -12.75
N SER A 74 30.25 -1.03 -12.57
CA SER A 74 29.62 -0.24 -13.63
C SER A 74 30.59 0.70 -14.32
N PHE A 75 31.51 1.35 -13.61
CA PHE A 75 32.46 2.28 -14.21
C PHE A 75 33.45 1.55 -15.12
N PHE A 76 33.90 0.36 -14.72
CA PHE A 76 34.74 -0.49 -15.56
C PHE A 76 34.04 -0.88 -16.87
N LEU A 77 32.79 -1.31 -16.80
CA LEU A 77 31.99 -1.62 -18.00
C LEU A 77 31.77 -0.38 -18.89
N ASP A 78 31.50 0.76 -18.26
CA ASP A 78 31.30 2.02 -18.95
C ASP A 78 32.56 2.45 -19.73
N LEU A 79 33.74 2.30 -19.13
CA LEU A 79 35.03 2.57 -19.77
C LEU A 79 35.37 1.55 -20.87
N ALA A 80 35.21 0.25 -20.58
CA ALA A 80 35.46 -0.83 -21.54
C ALA A 80 34.59 -0.71 -22.80
N SER A 81 33.35 -0.24 -22.64
CA SER A 81 32.42 -0.03 -23.75
C SER A 81 32.82 1.10 -24.71
N LEU A 82 33.66 2.04 -24.25
CA LEU A 82 34.11 3.21 -25.01
C LEU A 82 35.55 3.10 -25.51
N VAL A 83 36.20 1.95 -25.28
CA VAL A 83 37.51 1.68 -25.87
C VAL A 83 37.39 1.85 -27.39
N PRO A 84 38.22 2.71 -28.02
CA PRO A 84 38.08 3.06 -29.44
C PRO A 84 38.66 1.97 -30.34
N THR A 85 38.05 0.79 -30.31
CA THR A 85 38.37 -0.36 -31.16
C THR A 85 38.24 -0.02 -32.65
N ASP A 86 37.50 1.04 -32.99
CA ASP A 86 37.35 1.58 -34.34
C ASP A 86 38.65 2.10 -34.94
N VAL A 87 39.68 2.42 -34.14
CA VAL A 87 41.00 2.80 -34.66
C VAL A 87 41.57 1.68 -35.55
N ALA A 88 41.19 0.43 -35.31
CA ALA A 88 41.56 -0.69 -36.17
C ALA A 88 40.94 -0.63 -37.58
N TYR A 89 39.96 0.23 -37.86
CA TYR A 89 39.46 0.52 -39.21
C TYR A 89 40.56 1.02 -40.15
N VAL A 90 41.61 1.68 -39.63
CA VAL A 90 42.75 2.13 -40.44
C VAL A 90 43.49 0.93 -41.06
N ARG A 91 43.53 -0.22 -40.39
CA ARG A 91 44.23 -1.42 -40.85
C ARG A 91 43.29 -2.45 -41.50
N LEU A 92 42.10 -2.64 -40.94
CA LEU A 92 41.13 -3.67 -41.36
C LEU A 92 40.07 -3.15 -42.33
N GLY A 93 40.05 -1.84 -42.57
CA GLY A 93 39.06 -1.15 -43.40
C GLY A 93 37.78 -0.80 -42.64
N PRO A 94 37.05 0.25 -43.08
CA PRO A 94 35.86 0.77 -42.41
C PRO A 94 34.62 -0.13 -42.57
N HIS A 95 34.75 -1.28 -43.25
CA HIS A 95 33.66 -2.22 -43.53
C HIS A 95 33.58 -3.38 -42.51
N THR A 96 34.21 -3.23 -41.34
CA THR A 96 34.29 -4.28 -40.31
C THR A 96 33.53 -3.91 -39.02
N PRO A 97 32.18 -3.83 -39.06
CA PRO A 97 31.37 -3.35 -37.92
C PRO A 97 31.53 -4.18 -36.63
N MET A 98 32.00 -5.44 -36.74
CA MET A 98 32.27 -6.33 -35.59
C MET A 98 33.26 -5.75 -34.57
N LEU A 99 34.12 -4.82 -34.96
CA LEU A 99 35.06 -4.17 -34.03
C LEU A 99 34.32 -3.38 -32.93
N ARG A 100 33.06 -3.01 -33.13
CA ARG A 100 32.24 -2.25 -32.17
C ARG A 100 31.48 -3.12 -31.17
N LEU A 101 31.70 -4.43 -31.12
CA LEU A 101 30.99 -5.34 -30.20
C LEU A 101 31.23 -5.00 -28.72
N ASN A 102 32.32 -4.31 -28.37
CA ASN A 102 32.55 -3.82 -27.00
C ASN A 102 31.43 -2.88 -26.49
N ARG A 103 30.63 -2.26 -27.38
CA ARG A 103 29.49 -1.44 -26.99
C ARG A 103 28.36 -2.24 -26.33
N PHE A 104 28.35 -3.58 -26.46
CA PHE A 104 27.37 -4.45 -25.80
C PHE A 104 27.58 -4.52 -24.29
N LEU A 105 28.75 -4.12 -23.79
CA LEU A 105 29.02 -4.02 -22.35
C LEU A 105 28.09 -3.03 -21.63
N ARG A 106 27.36 -2.18 -22.37
CA ARG A 106 26.35 -1.24 -21.83
C ARG A 106 24.95 -1.84 -21.67
N VAL A 107 24.71 -3.10 -22.04
CA VAL A 107 23.40 -3.77 -21.85
C VAL A 107 22.85 -3.69 -20.42
N PRO A 108 23.65 -3.78 -19.33
CA PRO A 108 23.12 -3.60 -17.97
C PRO A 108 22.37 -2.28 -17.74
N ARG A 109 22.75 -1.21 -18.45
CA ARG A 109 22.06 0.09 -18.38
C ARG A 109 20.65 0.05 -18.95
N LEU A 110 20.40 -0.82 -19.93
CA LEU A 110 19.08 -1.05 -20.49
C LEU A 110 18.16 -1.70 -19.45
N PHE A 111 18.66 -2.72 -18.74
CA PHE A 111 17.91 -3.38 -17.67
C PHE A 111 17.60 -2.43 -16.52
N GLU A 112 18.59 -1.65 -16.06
CA GLU A 112 18.38 -0.62 -15.03
C GLU A 112 17.29 0.39 -15.44
N ALA A 113 17.31 0.84 -16.70
CA ALA A 113 16.30 1.76 -17.21
C ALA A 113 14.90 1.11 -17.27
N PHE A 114 14.81 -0.15 -17.68
CA PHE A 114 13.54 -0.87 -17.72
C PHE A 114 12.96 -1.13 -16.33
N ASP A 115 13.77 -1.52 -15.34
CA ASP A 115 13.29 -1.75 -13.97
C ASP A 115 12.79 -0.45 -13.31
N ARG A 116 13.49 0.67 -13.55
CA ARG A 116 13.03 2.00 -13.10
C ARG A 116 11.76 2.45 -13.82
N THR A 117 11.61 2.12 -15.09
CA THR A 117 10.41 2.49 -15.86
C THR A 117 9.21 1.64 -15.42
N GLU A 118 9.42 0.35 -15.16
CA GLU A 118 8.37 -0.57 -14.67
C GLU A 118 7.82 -0.15 -13.30
N THR A 119 8.67 0.36 -12.41
CA THR A 119 8.24 0.81 -11.07
C THR A 119 7.58 2.19 -11.06
N ARG A 120 7.83 3.03 -12.07
CA ARG A 120 7.29 4.40 -12.14
C ARG A 120 6.07 4.54 -13.05
N THR A 121 5.84 3.59 -13.95
CA THR A 121 4.69 3.64 -14.85
C THR A 121 3.39 3.37 -14.09
N ALA A 122 2.32 4.03 -14.51
CA ALA A 122 0.96 3.74 -14.03
C ALA A 122 0.46 2.36 -14.50
N TYR A 123 1.11 1.77 -15.51
CA TYR A 123 0.70 0.52 -16.14
C TYR A 123 1.84 -0.52 -16.16
N PRO A 124 2.26 -1.05 -14.99
CA PRO A 124 3.41 -1.94 -14.88
C PRO A 124 3.23 -3.24 -15.67
N ASN A 125 2.02 -3.80 -15.66
CA ASN A 125 1.67 -5.02 -16.39
C ASN A 125 1.79 -4.87 -17.91
N ALA A 126 1.32 -3.74 -18.47
CA ALA A 126 1.45 -3.46 -19.90
C ALA A 126 2.91 -3.28 -20.29
N PHE A 127 3.67 -2.53 -19.48
CA PHE A 127 5.10 -2.32 -19.70
C PHE A 127 5.89 -3.64 -19.67
N ARG A 128 5.56 -4.56 -18.74
CA ARG A 128 6.16 -5.90 -18.67
C ARG A 128 5.95 -6.70 -19.94
N ILE A 129 4.74 -6.67 -20.51
CA ILE A 129 4.44 -7.32 -21.80
C ILE A 129 5.23 -6.67 -22.93
N THR A 130 5.26 -5.34 -23.01
CA THR A 130 6.02 -4.62 -24.06
C THR A 130 7.52 -4.94 -23.98
N LYS A 131 8.10 -4.97 -22.77
CA LYS A 131 9.50 -5.35 -22.52
C LYS A 131 9.80 -6.76 -23.01
N LEU A 132 8.92 -7.71 -22.70
CA LEU A 132 9.03 -9.10 -23.16
C LEU A 132 8.96 -9.20 -24.70
N MET A 133 8.00 -8.51 -25.32
CA MET A 133 7.88 -8.46 -26.79
C MET A 133 9.13 -7.88 -27.45
N LEU A 134 9.74 -6.86 -26.84
CA LEU A 134 11.00 -6.29 -27.31
C LEU A 134 12.16 -7.29 -27.25
N TYR A 135 12.28 -8.07 -26.16
CA TYR A 135 13.30 -9.11 -26.04
C TYR A 135 13.15 -10.18 -27.11
N ILE A 136 11.92 -10.66 -27.36
CA ILE A 136 11.63 -11.63 -28.42
C ILE A 136 12.03 -11.05 -29.78
N PHE A 137 11.63 -9.81 -30.06
CA PHE A 137 11.98 -9.15 -31.31
C PHE A 137 13.50 -9.09 -31.54
N VAL A 138 14.27 -8.73 -30.51
CA VAL A 138 15.74 -8.69 -30.58
C VAL A 138 16.32 -10.09 -30.81
N VAL A 139 15.80 -11.12 -30.14
CA VAL A 139 16.26 -12.50 -30.32
C VAL A 139 15.97 -13.00 -31.74
N ILE A 140 14.76 -12.78 -32.26
CA ILE A 140 14.40 -13.11 -33.65
C ILE A 140 15.28 -12.36 -34.63
N HIS A 141 15.54 -11.07 -34.39
CA HIS A 141 16.43 -10.26 -35.20
C HIS A 141 17.88 -10.79 -35.21
N TRP A 142 18.41 -11.19 -34.05
CA TRP A 142 19.75 -11.76 -33.95
C TRP A 142 19.83 -13.09 -34.68
N ASN A 143 18.85 -13.96 -34.46
CA ASN A 143 18.75 -15.24 -35.13
C ASN A 143 18.67 -15.08 -36.66
N SER A 144 17.92 -14.09 -37.15
CA SER A 144 17.81 -13.84 -38.60
C SER A 144 19.11 -13.36 -39.23
N CYS A 145 19.85 -12.52 -38.49
CA CYS A 145 21.18 -12.09 -38.90
C CYS A 145 22.16 -13.26 -38.93
N LEU A 146 22.15 -14.12 -37.90
CA LEU A 146 22.99 -15.31 -37.84
C LEU A 146 22.66 -16.32 -38.94
N TYR A 147 21.37 -16.58 -39.20
CA TYR A 147 20.92 -17.46 -40.28
C TYR A 147 21.41 -16.96 -41.64
N PHE A 148 21.29 -15.66 -41.93
CA PHE A 148 21.78 -15.09 -43.18
C PHE A 148 23.30 -15.18 -43.30
N ALA A 149 24.03 -14.89 -42.21
CA ALA A 149 25.49 -15.00 -42.18
C ALA A 149 25.97 -16.46 -42.37
N LEU A 150 25.27 -17.42 -41.77
CA LEU A 150 25.54 -18.85 -41.94
C LEU A 150 25.24 -19.31 -43.37
N SER A 151 24.10 -18.90 -43.94
CA SER A 151 23.77 -19.17 -45.35
C SER A 151 24.83 -18.63 -46.31
N ARG A 152 25.40 -17.45 -46.01
CA ARG A 152 26.50 -16.87 -46.78
C ARG A 152 27.79 -17.70 -46.65
N TYR A 153 28.07 -18.21 -45.46
CA TYR A 153 29.26 -19.03 -45.19
C TYR A 153 29.19 -20.40 -45.90
N LEU A 154 28.03 -21.07 -45.85
CA LEU A 154 27.81 -22.37 -46.50
C LEU A 154 27.69 -22.26 -48.03
N GLY A 155 27.23 -21.11 -48.51
CA GLY A 155 27.00 -20.78 -49.92
C GLY A 155 25.51 -20.66 -50.23
N PHE A 156 25.10 -19.52 -50.82
CA PHE A 156 23.70 -19.29 -51.16
C PHE A 156 23.19 -20.27 -52.22
N GLY A 157 21.94 -20.70 -52.08
CA GLY A 157 21.27 -21.61 -53.02
C GLY A 157 21.88 -23.01 -53.13
N ARG A 158 22.77 -23.39 -52.21
CA ARG A 158 23.41 -24.72 -52.18
C ARG A 158 22.41 -25.85 -51.96
N ASP A 159 21.41 -25.60 -51.13
CA ASP A 159 20.30 -26.51 -50.82
C ASP A 159 19.03 -25.69 -50.54
N ALA A 160 17.97 -26.38 -50.12
CA ALA A 160 16.67 -25.76 -49.86
C ALA A 160 16.62 -24.99 -48.52
N TRP A 161 17.57 -25.19 -47.61
CA TRP A 161 17.57 -24.61 -46.27
C TRP A 161 18.26 -23.25 -46.23
N VAL A 162 19.40 -23.12 -46.91
CA VAL A 162 20.12 -21.84 -47.01
C VAL A 162 19.32 -20.79 -47.78
N TYR A 163 19.67 -19.51 -47.57
CA TYR A 163 19.10 -18.42 -48.34
C TYR A 163 19.24 -18.68 -49.86
N PRO A 164 18.17 -18.47 -50.67
CA PRO A 164 18.22 -18.68 -52.11
C PRO A 164 19.29 -17.85 -52.81
N ASP A 165 19.81 -18.35 -53.93
CA ASP A 165 20.86 -17.67 -54.69
C ASP A 165 20.43 -16.23 -55.08
N PRO A 166 21.17 -15.19 -54.67
CA PRO A 166 20.91 -13.80 -55.06
C PRO A 166 20.89 -13.57 -56.57
N ALA A 167 21.50 -14.45 -57.38
CA ALA A 167 21.42 -14.38 -58.84
C ALA A 167 19.99 -14.63 -59.37
N GLN A 168 19.11 -15.24 -58.58
CA GLN A 168 17.71 -15.41 -58.94
C GLN A 168 16.93 -14.09 -58.83
N PRO A 169 16.04 -13.79 -59.80
CA PRO A 169 15.33 -12.53 -59.83
C PRO A 169 14.49 -12.33 -58.55
N GLY A 170 14.77 -11.24 -57.84
CA GLY A 170 14.07 -10.85 -56.62
C GLY A 170 14.80 -11.16 -55.30
N PHE A 171 15.77 -12.08 -55.28
CA PHE A 171 16.56 -12.44 -54.09
C PHE A 171 17.84 -11.58 -53.91
N GLU A 172 18.21 -10.80 -54.91
CA GLU A 172 19.30 -9.82 -54.85
C GLU A 172 19.06 -8.68 -53.83
N ARG A 173 17.80 -8.32 -53.56
CA ARG A 173 17.48 -7.09 -52.83
C ARG A 173 17.73 -7.26 -51.34
N LEU A 174 18.52 -6.37 -50.74
CA LEU A 174 18.79 -6.35 -49.28
C LEU A 174 17.52 -6.45 -48.41
N ARG A 175 16.47 -5.73 -48.77
CA ARG A 175 15.17 -5.79 -48.05
C ARG A 175 14.57 -7.20 -48.10
N ARG A 176 14.68 -7.90 -49.24
CA ARG A 176 14.18 -9.27 -49.38
C ARG A 176 15.04 -10.24 -48.58
N GLN A 177 16.35 -10.09 -48.59
CA GLN A 177 17.28 -10.89 -47.78
C GLN A 177 16.90 -10.80 -46.30
N TYR A 178 16.83 -9.59 -45.75
CA TYR A 178 16.46 -9.39 -44.35
C TYR A 178 15.07 -9.93 -44.02
N LEU A 179 14.04 -9.60 -44.81
CA LEU A 179 12.67 -10.03 -44.52
C LEU A 179 12.48 -11.54 -44.63
N TYR A 180 13.16 -12.19 -45.57
CA TYR A 180 13.12 -13.65 -45.70
C TYR A 180 13.79 -14.32 -44.50
N SER A 181 15.00 -13.89 -44.13
CA SER A 181 15.70 -14.41 -42.96
C SER A 181 14.92 -14.15 -41.67
N PHE A 182 14.30 -12.98 -41.53
CA PHE A 182 13.46 -12.65 -40.38
C PHE A 182 12.20 -13.52 -40.32
N TYR A 183 11.57 -13.77 -41.47
CA TYR A 183 10.43 -14.69 -41.58
C TYR A 183 10.82 -16.12 -41.19
N PHE A 184 11.93 -16.62 -41.72
CA PHE A 184 12.48 -17.94 -41.40
C PHE A 184 12.72 -18.10 -39.88
N SER A 185 13.45 -17.16 -39.27
CA SER A 185 13.71 -17.15 -37.82
C SER A 185 12.43 -17.03 -36.99
N THR A 186 11.45 -16.27 -37.47
CA THR A 186 10.16 -16.15 -36.79
C THR A 186 9.43 -17.49 -36.76
N LEU A 187 9.37 -18.22 -37.87
CA LEU A 187 8.71 -19.54 -37.93
C LEU A 187 9.30 -20.54 -36.93
N ILE A 188 10.63 -20.54 -36.79
CA ILE A 188 11.33 -21.44 -35.86
C ILE A 188 11.10 -21.01 -34.41
N LEU A 189 11.37 -19.74 -34.08
CA LEU A 189 11.30 -19.24 -32.71
C LEU A 189 9.88 -19.12 -32.18
N THR A 190 8.87 -19.09 -33.05
CA THR A 190 7.45 -19.19 -32.67
C THR A 190 6.91 -20.61 -32.73
N THR A 191 7.75 -21.61 -33.00
CA THR A 191 7.40 -23.05 -33.05
C THR A 191 6.35 -23.43 -34.10
N VAL A 192 6.13 -22.59 -35.12
CA VAL A 192 5.25 -22.92 -36.26
C VAL A 192 5.90 -23.97 -37.16
N GLY A 193 7.22 -23.86 -37.38
CA GLY A 193 8.07 -24.95 -37.87
C GLY A 193 7.94 -25.34 -39.34
N ASP A 194 7.27 -24.56 -40.19
CA ASP A 194 7.19 -24.81 -41.64
C ASP A 194 8.46 -24.32 -42.36
N THR A 195 9.58 -24.96 -42.08
CA THR A 195 10.89 -24.64 -42.67
C THR A 195 11.46 -25.83 -43.46
N PRO A 196 12.24 -25.59 -44.53
CA PRO A 196 12.96 -26.64 -45.24
C PRO A 196 13.82 -27.50 -44.30
N MET A 197 14.04 -28.76 -44.66
CA MET A 197 14.89 -29.64 -43.85
C MET A 197 16.37 -29.26 -44.03
N PRO A 198 17.15 -29.15 -42.94
CA PRO A 198 18.59 -28.97 -43.03
C PRO A 198 19.24 -30.18 -43.73
N ALA A 199 20.28 -29.91 -44.51
CA ALA A 199 21.03 -30.90 -45.28
C ALA A 199 22.46 -31.12 -44.73
N GLN A 200 23.06 -30.13 -44.06
CA GLN A 200 24.43 -30.20 -43.53
C GLN A 200 24.47 -30.26 -42.00
N GLU A 201 25.57 -30.76 -41.43
CA GLU A 201 25.75 -30.91 -39.98
C GLU A 201 25.67 -29.55 -39.25
N GLU A 202 26.23 -28.50 -39.85
CA GLU A 202 26.19 -27.13 -39.31
C GLU A 202 24.75 -26.58 -39.23
N GLU A 203 23.92 -26.93 -40.21
CA GLU A 203 22.51 -26.52 -40.26
C GLU A 203 21.69 -27.28 -39.22
N TYR A 204 21.95 -28.59 -39.05
CA TYR A 204 21.35 -29.37 -37.96
C TYR A 204 21.70 -28.79 -36.59
N LEU A 205 22.96 -28.42 -36.35
CA LEU A 205 23.38 -27.81 -35.08
C LEU A 205 22.69 -26.46 -34.84
N PHE A 206 22.58 -25.62 -35.87
CA PHE A 206 21.87 -24.35 -35.81
C PHE A 206 20.38 -24.56 -35.48
N MET A 207 19.71 -25.47 -36.20
CA MET A 207 18.30 -25.79 -35.97
C MET A 207 18.03 -26.36 -34.57
N VAL A 208 18.89 -27.25 -34.07
CA VAL A 208 18.77 -27.80 -32.70
C VAL A 208 18.91 -26.70 -31.66
N GLY A 209 19.90 -25.81 -31.81
CA GLY A 209 20.07 -24.65 -30.94
C GLY A 209 18.84 -23.74 -30.93
N ASP A 210 18.27 -23.47 -32.11
CA ASP A 210 17.10 -22.63 -32.25
C ASP A 210 15.83 -23.27 -31.70
N PHE A 211 15.64 -24.58 -31.86
CA PHE A 211 14.49 -25.26 -31.25
C PHE A 211 14.56 -25.25 -29.72
N LEU A 212 15.75 -25.43 -29.13
CA LEU A 212 15.92 -25.31 -27.68
C LEU A 212 15.61 -23.88 -27.20
N LEU A 213 16.12 -22.89 -27.93
CA LEU A 213 15.86 -21.47 -27.64
C LEU A 213 14.37 -21.13 -27.80
N ALA A 214 13.70 -21.66 -28.83
CA ALA A 214 12.29 -21.45 -29.11
C ALA A 214 11.41 -22.04 -27.99
N VAL A 215 11.66 -23.27 -27.56
CA VAL A 215 10.89 -23.93 -26.50
C VAL A 215 11.06 -23.19 -25.18
N MET A 216 12.29 -22.82 -24.81
CA MET A 216 12.55 -22.03 -23.60
C MET A 216 11.90 -20.64 -23.67
N GLY A 217 12.07 -19.95 -24.81
CA GLY A 217 11.48 -18.64 -25.06
C GLY A 217 9.96 -18.68 -24.95
N PHE A 218 9.30 -19.60 -25.66
CA PHE A 218 7.85 -19.77 -25.61
C PHE A 218 7.33 -20.07 -24.20
N ALA A 219 8.02 -20.94 -23.45
CA ALA A 219 7.66 -21.24 -22.06
C ALA A 219 7.72 -19.99 -21.16
N THR A 220 8.77 -19.17 -21.27
CA THR A 220 8.89 -17.92 -20.49
C THR A 220 7.80 -16.90 -20.84
N ILE A 221 7.40 -16.84 -22.10
CA ILE A 221 6.35 -15.93 -22.57
C ILE A 221 5.00 -16.33 -22.01
N MET A 222 4.64 -17.61 -22.18
CA MET A 222 3.40 -18.14 -21.66
C MET A 222 3.32 -17.97 -20.13
N GLY A 223 4.41 -18.25 -19.41
CA GLY A 223 4.48 -18.05 -17.96
C GLY A 223 4.29 -16.59 -17.54
N SER A 224 4.99 -15.66 -18.19
CA SER A 224 4.91 -14.22 -17.90
C SER A 224 3.53 -13.64 -18.22
N MET A 225 2.95 -14.00 -19.37
CA MET A 225 1.61 -13.56 -19.76
C MET A 225 0.55 -14.08 -18.78
N SER A 226 0.67 -15.35 -18.36
CA SER A 226 -0.25 -15.95 -17.40
C SER A 226 -0.16 -15.28 -16.02
N SER A 227 1.05 -14.95 -15.57
CA SER A 227 1.28 -14.21 -14.32
C SER A 227 0.65 -12.80 -14.37
N VAL A 228 0.76 -12.09 -15.50
CA VAL A 228 0.15 -10.77 -15.67
C VAL A 228 -1.39 -10.85 -15.62
N ILE A 229 -1.98 -11.81 -16.33
CA ILE A 229 -3.44 -12.03 -16.30
C ILE A 229 -3.90 -12.37 -14.88
N TYR A 230 -3.16 -13.23 -14.19
CA TYR A 230 -3.45 -13.59 -12.80
C TYR A 230 -3.40 -12.36 -11.88
N ASN A 231 -2.33 -11.58 -11.93
CA ASN A 231 -2.13 -10.39 -11.09
C ASN A 231 -3.20 -9.31 -11.34
N MET A 232 -3.62 -9.14 -12.59
CA MET A 232 -4.69 -8.20 -12.96
C MET A 232 -6.03 -8.62 -12.34
N ASN A 233 -6.35 -9.92 -12.38
CA ASN A 233 -7.57 -10.45 -11.78
C ASN A 233 -7.54 -10.44 -10.25
N THR A 234 -6.37 -10.66 -9.62
CA THR A 234 -6.24 -10.59 -8.16
C THR A 234 -6.37 -9.18 -7.61
N ALA A 235 -5.92 -8.16 -8.35
CA ALA A 235 -6.07 -6.78 -7.94
C ALA A 235 -7.56 -6.42 -7.79
N ASP A 236 -8.38 -6.77 -8.79
CA ASP A 236 -9.84 -6.60 -8.72
C ASP A 236 -10.48 -7.41 -7.57
N ALA A 237 -9.99 -8.61 -7.29
CA ALA A 237 -10.48 -9.45 -6.21
C ALA A 237 -10.16 -8.90 -4.80
N ALA A 238 -9.14 -8.06 -4.66
CA ALA A 238 -8.83 -7.40 -3.39
C ALA A 238 -9.85 -6.30 -3.04
N PHE A 239 -10.40 -5.61 -4.04
CA PHE A 239 -11.37 -4.52 -3.84
C PHE A 239 -12.80 -5.02 -3.61
N TYR A 240 -13.16 -6.18 -4.18
CA TYR A 240 -14.50 -6.74 -4.05
C TYR A 240 -14.42 -8.20 -3.55
N PRO A 241 -14.96 -8.50 -2.35
CA PRO A 241 -14.95 -9.86 -1.79
C PRO A 241 -15.55 -10.87 -2.76
N ASP A 242 -15.00 -12.08 -2.84
CA ASP A 242 -15.39 -13.08 -3.84
C ASP A 242 -16.90 -13.38 -3.84
N HIS A 243 -17.63 -12.71 -4.72
CA HIS A 243 -19.07 -12.89 -4.91
C HIS A 243 -19.43 -14.31 -5.32
N ALA A 244 -18.50 -15.08 -5.89
CA ALA A 244 -18.74 -16.49 -6.20
C ALA A 244 -18.96 -17.32 -4.93
N LEU A 245 -18.21 -17.06 -3.85
CA LEU A 245 -18.37 -17.74 -2.57
C LEU A 245 -19.71 -17.40 -1.92
N VAL A 246 -20.10 -16.13 -1.89
CA VAL A 246 -21.40 -15.70 -1.33
C VAL A 246 -22.56 -16.31 -2.13
N LYS A 247 -22.46 -16.29 -3.47
CA LYS A 247 -23.45 -16.93 -4.36
C LYS A 247 -23.54 -18.43 -4.13
N LYS A 248 -22.41 -19.11 -3.91
CA LYS A 248 -22.36 -20.54 -3.59
C LYS A 248 -23.01 -20.81 -2.22
N TYR A 249 -22.68 -20.03 -1.20
CA TYR A 249 -23.28 -20.13 0.13
C TYR A 249 -24.80 -19.98 0.09
N MET A 250 -25.31 -18.94 -0.59
CA MET A 250 -26.76 -18.72 -0.71
C MET A 250 -27.49 -19.85 -1.43
N LYS A 251 -26.83 -20.52 -2.39
CA LYS A 251 -27.36 -21.71 -3.06
C LYS A 251 -27.40 -22.92 -2.14
N LEU A 252 -26.31 -23.16 -1.40
CA LEU A 252 -26.20 -24.28 -0.45
C LEU A 252 -27.22 -24.15 0.71
N GLN A 253 -27.48 -22.92 1.16
CA GLN A 253 -28.46 -22.64 2.23
C GLN A 253 -29.88 -22.43 1.71
N HIS A 254 -30.15 -22.68 0.42
CA HIS A 254 -31.48 -22.53 -0.19
C HIS A 254 -32.16 -21.18 0.08
N VAL A 255 -31.39 -20.09 0.07
CA VAL A 255 -31.90 -18.73 0.29
C VAL A 255 -32.91 -18.36 -0.80
N ASN A 256 -33.99 -17.66 -0.43
CA ASN A 256 -35.02 -17.22 -1.37
C ASN A 256 -34.43 -16.44 -2.57
N ARG A 257 -34.89 -16.76 -3.78
CA ARG A 257 -34.49 -16.10 -5.05
C ARG A 257 -34.63 -14.57 -5.03
N ARG A 258 -35.55 -14.03 -4.23
CA ARG A 258 -35.70 -12.57 -4.06
C ARG A 258 -34.52 -11.96 -3.32
N LEU A 259 -34.09 -12.59 -2.22
CA LEU A 259 -32.93 -12.13 -1.45
C LEU A 259 -31.62 -12.36 -2.23
N GLN A 260 -31.51 -13.50 -2.93
CA GLN A 260 -30.37 -13.77 -3.80
C GLN A 260 -30.18 -12.68 -4.88
N ARG A 261 -31.27 -12.29 -5.57
CA ARG A 261 -31.22 -11.18 -6.54
C ARG A 261 -30.78 -9.88 -5.89
N ARG A 262 -31.37 -9.52 -4.75
CA ARG A 262 -31.01 -8.29 -4.03
C ARG A 262 -29.52 -8.22 -3.67
N VAL A 263 -28.93 -9.33 -3.21
CA VAL A 263 -27.49 -9.41 -2.90
C VAL A 263 -26.63 -9.27 -4.17
N ILE A 264 -27.04 -9.91 -5.27
CA ILE A 264 -26.33 -9.80 -6.57
C ILE A 264 -26.38 -8.36 -7.09
N ASP A 265 -27.55 -7.73 -7.07
CA ASP A 265 -27.75 -6.36 -7.55
C ASP A 265 -26.92 -5.35 -6.74
N TRP A 266 -26.89 -5.51 -5.41
CA TRP A 266 -26.05 -4.71 -4.51
C TRP A 266 -24.56 -4.85 -4.85
N TYR A 267 -24.08 -6.08 -5.06
CA TYR A 267 -22.69 -6.32 -5.42
C TYR A 267 -22.33 -5.75 -6.80
N GLN A 268 -23.23 -5.89 -7.78
CA GLN A 268 -23.06 -5.31 -9.11
C GLN A 268 -22.96 -3.78 -9.03
N HIS A 269 -23.82 -3.13 -8.24
CA HIS A 269 -23.77 -1.70 -8.01
C HIS A 269 -22.43 -1.26 -7.41
N LEU A 270 -21.95 -1.94 -6.37
CA LEU A 270 -20.63 -1.66 -5.78
C LEU A 270 -19.50 -1.75 -6.81
N ARG A 271 -19.51 -2.80 -7.64
CA ARG A 271 -18.47 -3.04 -8.65
C ARG A 271 -18.50 -2.02 -9.78
N ILE A 272 -19.69 -1.71 -10.32
CA ILE A 272 -19.85 -0.75 -11.42
C ILE A 272 -19.42 0.64 -10.99
N ASN A 273 -19.80 1.05 -9.78
CA ASN A 273 -19.52 2.39 -9.24
C ASN A 273 -18.17 2.47 -8.52
N LYS A 274 -17.35 1.43 -8.62
CA LYS A 274 -16.02 1.33 -8.01
C LYS A 274 -15.96 1.65 -6.52
N LYS A 275 -17.01 1.27 -5.78
CA LYS A 275 -17.12 1.58 -4.35
C LYS A 275 -16.30 0.59 -3.53
N MET A 276 -15.33 1.11 -2.77
CA MET A 276 -14.50 0.29 -1.89
C MET A 276 -15.29 -0.08 -0.63
N THR A 277 -15.39 -1.37 -0.34
CA THR A 277 -16.09 -1.88 0.85
C THR A 277 -15.17 -2.01 2.06
N ASN A 278 -13.85 -2.11 1.85
CA ASN A 278 -12.87 -2.27 2.92
C ASN A 278 -11.65 -1.36 2.71
N GLU A 279 -11.87 -0.06 2.87
CA GLU A 279 -10.82 0.96 2.81
C GLU A 279 -9.71 0.69 3.85
N VAL A 280 -10.09 0.21 5.05
CA VAL A 280 -9.16 -0.11 6.15
C VAL A 280 -8.14 -1.18 5.73
N ALA A 281 -8.58 -2.27 5.10
CA ALA A 281 -7.67 -3.33 4.66
C ALA A 281 -6.72 -2.89 3.54
N ILE A 282 -7.10 -1.91 2.72
CA ILE A 282 -6.22 -1.38 1.66
C ILE A 282 -5.16 -0.46 2.28
N LEU A 283 -5.58 0.40 3.22
CA LEU A 283 -4.70 1.36 3.88
C LEU A 283 -3.87 0.74 5.01
N GLN A 284 -4.09 -0.51 5.40
CA GLN A 284 -3.35 -1.20 6.48
C GLN A 284 -1.84 -1.30 6.19
N HIS A 285 -1.43 -1.26 4.92
CA HIS A 285 -0.03 -1.32 4.52
C HIS A 285 0.69 0.03 4.61
N LEU A 286 -0.04 1.12 4.83
CA LEU A 286 0.54 2.44 5.03
C LEU A 286 0.92 2.62 6.51
N PRO A 287 2.03 3.31 6.79
CA PRO A 287 2.32 3.83 8.12
C PRO A 287 1.15 4.67 8.65
N GLU A 288 0.92 4.63 9.96
CA GLU A 288 -0.23 5.28 10.61
C GLU A 288 -0.39 6.76 10.24
N ARG A 289 0.72 7.51 10.18
CA ARG A 289 0.71 8.93 9.78
C ARG A 289 0.21 9.13 8.35
N LEU A 290 0.70 8.34 7.40
CA LEU A 290 0.28 8.43 5.99
C LEU A 290 -1.17 7.97 5.81
N ARG A 291 -1.60 6.96 6.56
CA ARG A 291 -3.00 6.53 6.58
C ARG A 291 -3.92 7.66 7.07
N ALA A 292 -3.53 8.38 8.11
CA ALA A 292 -4.27 9.52 8.62
C ALA A 292 -4.34 10.66 7.59
N GLU A 293 -3.21 11.05 7.00
CA GLU A 293 -3.17 12.08 5.96
C GLU A 293 -4.07 11.74 4.76
N VAL A 294 -4.04 10.48 4.28
CA VAL A 294 -4.91 10.01 3.20
C VAL A 294 -6.37 10.09 3.63
N ALA A 295 -6.74 9.55 4.79
CA ALA A 295 -8.12 9.57 5.27
C ALA A 295 -8.66 11.00 5.39
N VAL A 296 -7.89 11.91 6.00
CA VAL A 296 -8.22 13.34 6.14
C VAL A 296 -8.42 13.96 4.76
N SER A 297 -7.51 13.75 3.82
CA SER A 297 -7.62 14.33 2.47
C SER A 297 -8.90 13.90 1.72
N VAL A 298 -9.36 12.67 1.94
CA VAL A 298 -10.54 12.10 1.25
C VAL A 298 -11.84 12.53 1.93
N HIS A 299 -11.92 12.45 3.26
CA HIS A 299 -13.19 12.53 3.98
C HIS A 299 -13.44 13.88 4.65
N LEU A 300 -12.40 14.69 4.91
CA LEU A 300 -12.52 15.97 5.62
C LEU A 300 -13.49 16.94 4.92
N SER A 301 -13.47 16.99 3.58
CA SER A 301 -14.38 17.84 2.80
C SER A 301 -15.85 17.46 2.93
N THR A 302 -16.14 16.19 3.22
CA THR A 302 -17.52 15.72 3.45
C THR A 302 -17.94 16.06 4.88
N LEU A 303 -17.06 15.81 5.85
CA LEU A 303 -17.30 16.08 7.27
C LEU A 303 -17.46 17.57 7.56
N SER A 304 -16.64 18.44 6.95
CA SER A 304 -16.71 19.90 7.13
C SER A 304 -18.00 20.53 6.60
N ARG A 305 -18.68 19.86 5.65
CA ARG A 305 -19.99 20.32 5.13
C ARG A 305 -21.15 19.98 6.06
N VAL A 306 -20.97 19.04 6.98
CA VAL A 306 -22.03 18.60 7.90
C VAL A 306 -22.33 19.68 8.92
N GLN A 307 -23.60 20.07 9.04
CA GLN A 307 -24.03 21.22 9.85
C GLN A 307 -23.69 21.14 11.35
N ILE A 308 -23.42 19.96 11.91
CA ILE A 308 -23.02 19.80 13.31
C ILE A 308 -21.52 20.02 13.52
N PHE A 309 -20.73 19.84 12.45
CA PHE A 309 -19.27 19.86 12.46
C PHE A 309 -18.66 21.12 11.81
N GLN A 310 -19.48 22.00 11.24
CA GLN A 310 -19.02 23.24 10.56
C GLN A 310 -18.24 24.19 11.47
N ASN A 311 -18.58 24.25 12.76
CA ASN A 311 -17.95 25.14 13.74
C ASN A 311 -17.01 24.40 14.70
N CYS A 312 -16.65 23.16 14.37
CA CYS A 312 -15.74 22.35 15.17
C CYS A 312 -14.27 22.63 14.81
N GLU A 313 -13.37 22.39 15.75
CA GLU A 313 -11.93 22.47 15.53
C GLU A 313 -11.48 21.43 14.50
N ALA A 314 -10.44 21.75 13.71
CA ALA A 314 -9.95 20.85 12.67
C ALA A 314 -9.42 19.52 13.25
N SER A 315 -8.77 19.56 14.41
CA SER A 315 -8.24 18.38 15.11
C SER A 315 -9.33 17.36 15.44
N LEU A 316 -10.50 17.82 15.89
CA LEU A 316 -11.67 16.97 16.10
C LEU A 316 -12.12 16.28 14.80
N LEU A 317 -12.15 17.01 13.68
CA LEU A 317 -12.54 16.43 12.39
C LEU A 317 -11.54 15.38 11.91
N GLU A 318 -10.25 15.61 12.11
CA GLU A 318 -9.19 14.67 11.73
C GLU A 318 -9.31 13.34 12.49
N GLU A 319 -9.56 13.39 13.81
CA GLU A 319 -9.79 12.19 14.62
C GLU A 319 -11.08 11.46 14.23
N LEU A 320 -12.16 12.18 13.98
CA LEU A 320 -13.43 11.57 13.55
C LEU A 320 -13.29 10.86 12.21
N VAL A 321 -12.57 11.46 11.25
CA VAL A 321 -12.33 10.87 9.92
C VAL A 321 -11.69 9.49 10.02
N LEU A 322 -10.76 9.30 10.95
CA LEU A 322 -10.07 8.02 11.15
C LEU A 322 -11.00 6.89 11.63
N LYS A 323 -12.11 7.24 12.29
CA LYS A 323 -13.09 6.31 12.85
C LYS A 323 -14.34 6.13 11.98
N LEU A 324 -14.45 6.85 10.86
CA LEU A 324 -15.58 6.70 9.93
C LEU A 324 -15.51 5.39 9.16
N GLN A 325 -16.64 4.68 9.11
CA GLN A 325 -16.79 3.46 8.32
C GLN A 325 -17.78 3.68 7.16
N PRO A 326 -17.36 3.53 5.89
CA PRO A 326 -18.27 3.65 4.76
C PRO A 326 -19.26 2.47 4.70
N GLN A 327 -20.54 2.77 4.51
CA GLN A 327 -21.61 1.78 4.32
C GLN A 327 -22.53 2.18 3.16
N THR A 328 -22.88 1.23 2.30
CA THR A 328 -23.77 1.46 1.14
C THR A 328 -25.09 0.71 1.30
N TYR A 329 -26.20 1.44 1.17
CA TYR A 329 -27.56 0.90 1.26
C TYR A 329 -28.25 0.84 -0.10
N SER A 330 -29.10 -0.17 -0.28
CA SER A 330 -29.84 -0.39 -1.53
C SER A 330 -31.16 0.40 -1.57
N PRO A 331 -31.74 0.67 -2.76
CA PRO A 331 -33.05 1.28 -2.87
C PRO A 331 -34.13 0.50 -2.10
N GLY A 332 -34.91 1.22 -1.29
CA GLY A 332 -35.99 0.68 -0.48
C GLY A 332 -35.56 -0.02 0.81
N GLU A 333 -34.27 -0.07 1.11
CA GLU A 333 -33.73 -0.66 2.33
C GLU A 333 -33.89 0.30 3.53
N TYR A 334 -34.22 -0.25 4.68
CA TYR A 334 -34.28 0.52 5.93
C TYR A 334 -32.89 0.60 6.53
N VAL A 335 -32.39 1.82 6.74
CA VAL A 335 -31.13 2.05 7.46
C VAL A 335 -31.33 1.82 8.96
N CYS A 336 -32.44 2.33 9.50
CA CYS A 336 -32.86 2.04 10.86
C CYS A 336 -34.39 2.04 10.97
N ARG A 337 -34.94 1.29 11.92
CA ARG A 337 -36.36 1.30 12.24
C ARG A 337 -36.60 1.95 13.59
N LYS A 338 -37.76 2.58 13.73
CA LYS A 338 -38.23 3.17 14.98
C LYS A 338 -38.28 2.08 16.05
N GLY A 339 -37.66 2.35 17.21
CA GLY A 339 -37.60 1.42 18.33
C GLY A 339 -36.35 0.54 18.36
N ASP A 340 -35.58 0.43 17.28
CA ASP A 340 -34.30 -0.30 17.28
C ASP A 340 -33.29 0.37 18.23
N ILE A 341 -32.32 -0.38 18.72
CA ILE A 341 -31.25 0.18 19.57
C ILE A 341 -30.27 0.96 18.69
N GLY A 342 -30.07 2.24 18.96
CA GLY A 342 -29.21 3.11 18.14
C GLY A 342 -27.76 3.13 18.62
N ARG A 343 -26.91 2.29 18.05
CA ARG A 343 -25.48 2.21 18.42
C ARG A 343 -24.55 3.12 17.62
N GLU A 344 -25.08 3.75 16.58
CA GLU A 344 -24.30 4.40 15.53
C GLU A 344 -24.99 5.70 15.10
N MET A 345 -24.26 6.70 14.62
CA MET A 345 -24.81 7.77 13.78
C MET A 345 -24.37 7.59 12.34
N TYR A 346 -25.13 8.18 11.43
CA TYR A 346 -24.85 8.13 10.01
C TYR A 346 -24.76 9.55 9.43
N ILE A 347 -23.76 9.76 8.59
CA ILE A 347 -23.54 10.98 7.80
C ILE A 347 -23.79 10.63 6.34
N ILE A 348 -24.64 11.39 5.66
CA ILE A 348 -25.00 11.12 4.27
C ILE A 348 -23.92 11.73 3.35
N ARG A 349 -23.12 10.87 2.71
CA ARG A 349 -22.12 11.29 1.71
C ARG A 349 -22.78 11.50 0.36
N GLU A 350 -23.56 10.51 -0.09
CA GLU A 350 -24.22 10.50 -1.39
C GLU A 350 -25.56 9.77 -1.29
N GLY A 351 -26.54 10.21 -2.07
CA GLY A 351 -27.88 9.60 -2.12
C GLY A 351 -28.92 10.39 -1.34
N GLN A 352 -30.10 9.78 -1.23
CA GLN A 352 -31.28 10.37 -0.59
C GLN A 352 -31.98 9.33 0.28
N LEU A 353 -32.25 9.72 1.52
CA LEU A 353 -32.98 8.92 2.50
C LEU A 353 -34.31 9.59 2.80
N ALA A 354 -35.38 8.82 2.94
CA ALA A 354 -36.68 9.31 3.39
C ALA A 354 -36.92 8.88 4.84
N VAL A 355 -37.37 9.83 5.66
CA VAL A 355 -37.94 9.58 6.98
C VAL A 355 -39.39 9.15 6.76
N VAL A 356 -39.70 7.89 7.04
CA VAL A 356 -41.03 7.31 6.75
C VAL A 356 -41.83 7.05 8.02
N ALA A 357 -43.15 7.16 7.92
CA ALA A 357 -44.06 6.76 8.98
C ALA A 357 -44.06 5.24 9.19
N ASP A 358 -44.79 4.79 10.20
CA ASP A 358 -44.87 3.37 10.57
C ASP A 358 -45.56 2.52 9.47
N ASP A 359 -46.28 3.17 8.54
CA ASP A 359 -46.86 2.55 7.34
C ASP A 359 -45.83 2.26 6.23
N GLY A 360 -44.63 2.84 6.30
CA GLY A 360 -43.57 2.73 5.29
C GLY A 360 -43.86 3.44 3.95
N ILE A 361 -44.94 4.22 3.86
CA ILE A 361 -45.42 4.91 2.66
C ILE A 361 -45.37 6.41 2.84
N THR A 362 -45.88 6.92 3.97
CA THR A 362 -45.94 8.36 4.25
C THR A 362 -44.53 8.87 4.54
N GLN A 363 -44.07 9.88 3.78
CA GLN A 363 -42.75 10.48 3.92
C GLN A 363 -42.86 11.81 4.68
N TYR A 364 -42.15 11.93 5.81
CA TYR A 364 -42.12 13.16 6.61
C TYR A 364 -41.05 14.14 6.12
N ALA A 365 -39.89 13.63 5.71
CA ALA A 365 -38.76 14.43 5.26
C ALA A 365 -37.83 13.62 4.36
N VAL A 366 -37.09 14.30 3.50
CA VAL A 366 -36.01 13.71 2.70
C VAL A 366 -34.67 14.30 3.14
N LEU A 367 -33.74 13.42 3.51
CA LEU A 367 -32.39 13.74 3.92
C LEU A 367 -31.45 13.49 2.73
N GLY A 368 -30.76 14.54 2.28
CA GLY A 368 -29.76 14.48 1.21
C GLY A 368 -28.32 14.55 1.74
N ALA A 369 -27.37 14.59 0.80
CA ALA A 369 -25.94 14.70 1.10
C ALA A 369 -25.61 15.91 2.00
N GLY A 370 -24.70 15.71 2.96
CA GLY A 370 -24.29 16.71 3.96
C GLY A 370 -25.19 16.79 5.19
N LEU A 371 -26.32 16.08 5.21
CA LEU A 371 -27.12 15.87 6.41
C LEU A 371 -26.67 14.61 7.15
N TYR A 372 -27.08 14.51 8.41
CA TYR A 372 -26.77 13.40 9.30
C TYR A 372 -28.02 12.98 10.07
N PHE A 373 -27.98 11.80 10.68
CA PHE A 373 -29.04 11.32 11.57
C PHE A 373 -28.52 10.28 12.56
N GLY A 374 -29.29 10.06 13.63
CA GLY A 374 -28.98 9.06 14.66
C GLY A 374 -28.21 9.62 15.85
N GLU A 375 -27.95 10.93 15.87
CA GLU A 375 -27.30 11.68 16.94
C GLU A 375 -28.01 11.53 18.29
N ILE A 376 -29.35 11.46 18.29
CA ILE A 376 -30.16 11.40 19.51
C ILE A 376 -29.94 10.10 20.30
N SER A 377 -29.71 8.98 19.61
CA SER A 377 -29.55 7.68 20.28
C SER A 377 -28.16 7.50 20.89
N ILE A 378 -27.15 8.16 20.31
CA ILE A 378 -25.76 7.99 20.75
C ILE A 378 -25.38 8.96 21.87
N ILE A 379 -25.95 10.17 21.89
CA ILE A 379 -25.74 11.17 22.94
C ILE A 379 -26.67 10.87 24.11
N ASN A 380 -26.14 10.76 25.32
CA ASN A 380 -26.94 10.43 26.50
C ASN A 380 -27.63 11.68 27.06
N ILE A 381 -28.66 12.16 26.36
CA ILE A 381 -29.45 13.32 26.78
C ILE A 381 -30.33 12.93 27.97
N LYS A 382 -30.20 13.67 29.07
CA LYS A 382 -30.99 13.51 30.30
C LYS A 382 -32.49 13.75 30.02
N GLY A 383 -33.37 13.01 30.70
CA GLY A 383 -34.82 13.11 30.48
C GLY A 383 -35.34 12.64 29.10
N ASN A 384 -34.50 11.96 28.30
CA ASN A 384 -34.92 11.39 27.02
C ASN A 384 -35.85 10.18 27.21
N MET A 385 -37.13 10.33 26.88
CA MET A 385 -38.13 9.27 27.00
C MET A 385 -37.88 8.06 26.08
N SER A 386 -37.12 8.24 25.00
CA SER A 386 -36.80 7.15 24.05
C SER A 386 -35.50 6.41 24.42
N GLY A 387 -34.72 6.92 25.37
CA GLY A 387 -33.41 6.38 25.74
C GLY A 387 -32.53 6.12 24.52
N ASN A 388 -31.90 4.96 24.48
CA ASN A 388 -31.03 4.53 23.38
C ASN A 388 -31.77 3.91 22.18
N ARG A 389 -33.06 4.25 21.97
CA ARG A 389 -33.85 3.74 20.84
C ARG A 389 -33.97 4.76 19.72
N ARG A 390 -34.04 4.27 18.48
CA ARG A 390 -34.27 5.07 17.27
C ARG A 390 -35.66 5.68 17.31
N THR A 391 -35.76 6.96 16.96
CA THR A 391 -37.00 7.74 17.04
C THR A 391 -37.86 7.67 15.78
N ALA A 392 -37.27 7.32 14.63
CA ALA A 392 -37.93 7.30 13.32
C ALA A 392 -37.47 6.14 12.43
N ASN A 393 -38.27 5.81 11.42
CA ASN A 393 -37.88 4.88 10.37
C ASN A 393 -37.19 5.66 9.24
N ILE A 394 -36.01 5.19 8.82
CA ILE A 394 -35.23 5.83 7.75
C ILE A 394 -35.00 4.80 6.66
N LYS A 395 -35.39 5.16 5.44
CA LYS A 395 -35.38 4.28 4.28
C LYS A 395 -34.62 4.94 3.12
N SER A 396 -33.75 4.19 2.47
CA SER A 396 -33.04 4.68 1.30
C SER A 396 -33.96 4.74 0.09
N LEU A 397 -34.03 5.88 -0.61
CA LEU A 397 -34.83 6.01 -1.83
C LEU A 397 -34.11 5.40 -3.04
N GLY A 398 -32.79 5.61 -3.12
CA GLY A 398 -31.90 5.05 -4.13
C GLY A 398 -30.76 4.25 -3.50
N TYR A 399 -29.68 4.07 -4.24
CA TYR A 399 -28.42 3.68 -3.63
C TYR A 399 -27.85 4.88 -2.88
N SER A 400 -27.54 4.69 -1.59
CA SER A 400 -27.02 5.75 -0.74
C SER A 400 -25.75 5.30 -0.05
N ASP A 401 -24.75 6.17 -0.01
CA ASP A 401 -23.50 5.97 0.72
C ASP A 401 -23.50 6.82 1.97
N LEU A 402 -23.33 6.15 3.10
CA LEU A 402 -23.31 6.74 4.42
C LEU A 402 -21.95 6.48 5.06
N PHE A 403 -21.48 7.43 5.86
CA PHE A 403 -20.45 7.14 6.85
C PHE A 403 -21.12 6.79 8.16
N CYS A 404 -20.75 5.65 8.73
CA CYS A 404 -21.17 5.20 10.04
C CYS A 404 -20.10 5.59 11.06
N LEU A 405 -20.53 6.14 12.19
CA LEU A 405 -19.68 6.39 13.37
C LEU A 405 -20.32 5.73 14.58
N SER A 406 -19.55 4.92 15.30
CA SER A 406 -20.06 4.21 16.48
C SER A 406 -20.21 5.14 17.68
N LYS A 407 -21.11 4.77 18.60
CA LYS A 407 -21.29 5.49 19.87
C LYS A 407 -20.03 5.52 20.72
N GLU A 408 -19.28 4.43 20.72
CA GLU A 408 -18.04 4.28 21.50
C GLU A 408 -16.96 5.22 20.95
N ASP A 409 -16.77 5.19 19.64
CA ASP A 409 -15.81 6.05 18.92
C ASP A 409 -16.13 7.52 19.10
N LEU A 410 -17.40 7.91 18.94
CA LEU A 410 -17.81 9.30 19.14
C LEU A 410 -17.63 9.74 20.59
N LYS A 411 -17.99 8.90 21.57
CA LYS A 411 -17.87 9.24 22.99
C LYS A 411 -16.40 9.46 23.39
N GLU A 412 -15.51 8.61 22.89
CA GLU A 412 -14.07 8.74 23.13
C GLU A 412 -13.57 10.09 22.61
N VAL A 413 -13.87 10.41 21.35
CA VAL A 413 -13.44 11.66 20.73
C VAL A 413 -14.08 12.87 21.42
N LEU A 414 -15.39 12.86 21.68
CA LEU A 414 -16.07 13.98 22.35
C LEU A 414 -15.58 14.23 23.78
N SER A 415 -15.01 13.22 24.45
CA SER A 415 -14.43 13.41 25.80
C SER A 415 -13.22 14.35 25.81
N GLU A 416 -12.52 14.47 24.68
CA GLU A 416 -11.40 15.39 24.50
C GLU A 416 -11.86 16.79 24.03
N TYR A 417 -13.04 16.88 23.40
CA TYR A 417 -13.58 18.13 22.83
C TYR A 417 -14.96 18.50 23.44
N PRO A 418 -15.01 18.99 24.71
CA PRO A 418 -16.26 19.23 25.43
C PRO A 418 -17.16 20.30 24.79
N GLN A 419 -16.58 21.28 24.08
CA GLN A 419 -17.37 22.30 23.37
C GLN A 419 -18.22 21.68 22.24
N ALA A 420 -17.64 20.75 21.48
CA ALA A 420 -18.36 20.06 20.43
C ALA A 420 -19.46 19.17 21.00
N GLN A 421 -19.20 18.50 22.13
CA GLN A 421 -20.20 17.71 22.85
C GLN A 421 -21.41 18.57 23.24
N ALA A 422 -21.19 19.75 23.81
CA ALA A 422 -22.26 20.66 24.21
C ALA A 422 -23.14 21.10 23.02
N VAL A 423 -22.54 21.44 21.88
CA VAL A 423 -23.27 21.80 20.65
C VAL A 423 -24.12 20.64 20.14
N MET A 424 -23.60 19.40 20.21
CA MET A 424 -24.38 18.24 19.81
C MET A 424 -25.54 17.94 20.77
N GLU A 425 -25.30 18.07 22.08
CA GLU A 425 -26.33 17.89 23.11
C GLU A 425 -27.46 18.92 22.97
N GLU A 426 -27.13 20.19 22.74
CA GLU A 426 -28.10 21.27 22.51
C GLU A 426 -28.99 20.99 21.29
N LYS A 427 -28.39 20.65 20.14
CA LYS A 427 -29.15 20.29 18.94
C LYS A 427 -30.01 19.04 19.16
N GLY A 428 -29.48 18.02 19.84
CA GLY A 428 -30.24 16.82 20.17
C GLY A 428 -31.45 17.13 21.06
N ARG A 429 -31.29 18.04 22.02
CA ARG A 429 -32.36 18.53 22.90
C ARG A 429 -33.43 19.28 22.13
N GLU A 430 -33.06 20.19 21.23
CA GLU A 430 -34.02 20.90 20.37
C GLU A 430 -34.87 19.94 19.55
N ILE A 431 -34.26 18.88 19.00
CA ILE A 431 -34.99 17.90 18.20
C ILE A 431 -35.94 17.08 19.08
N LEU A 432 -35.50 16.65 20.28
CA LEU A 432 -36.36 15.93 21.23
C LEU A 432 -37.55 16.78 21.71
N LEU A 433 -37.35 18.08 21.92
CA LEU A 433 -38.42 19.03 22.23
C LEU A 433 -39.43 19.14 21.09
N LYS A 434 -38.96 19.31 19.84
CA LYS A 434 -39.84 19.35 18.66
C LYS A 434 -40.65 18.05 18.48
N MET A 435 -40.10 16.92 18.91
CA MET A 435 -40.77 15.62 18.86
C MET A 435 -41.66 15.32 20.08
N ASN A 436 -41.78 16.23 21.05
CA ASN A 436 -42.45 16.00 22.35
C ASN A 436 -41.96 14.73 23.05
N LYS A 437 -40.64 14.48 23.01
CA LYS A 437 -39.99 13.27 23.55
C LYS A 437 -38.98 13.55 24.66
N LEU A 438 -38.91 14.80 25.11
CA LEU A 438 -38.11 15.22 26.25
C LEU A 438 -39.03 15.45 27.44
N ASP A 439 -38.76 14.78 28.57
CA ASP A 439 -39.39 15.11 29.84
C ASP A 439 -38.54 16.17 30.55
N VAL A 440 -38.96 17.43 30.44
CA VAL A 440 -38.23 18.58 31.03
C VAL A 440 -38.18 18.47 32.56
N ASN A 441 -39.18 17.84 33.19
CA ASN A 441 -39.21 17.68 34.64
C ASN A 441 -38.27 16.55 35.09
N ALA A 442 -38.23 15.44 34.34
CA ALA A 442 -37.27 14.37 34.60
C ALA A 442 -35.83 14.82 34.31
N GLU A 443 -35.61 15.63 33.26
CA GLU A 443 -34.32 16.26 32.98
C GLU A 443 -33.86 17.14 34.15
N ALA A 444 -34.74 18.01 34.66
CA ALA A 444 -34.43 18.87 35.81
C ALA A 444 -34.16 18.04 37.09
N ALA A 445 -34.90 16.96 37.31
CA ALA A 445 -34.69 16.06 38.44
C ALA A 445 -33.37 15.29 38.36
N GLU A 446 -32.99 14.81 37.18
CA GLU A 446 -31.69 14.15 36.94
C GLU A 446 -30.52 15.12 37.09
N ILE A 447 -30.66 16.36 36.61
CA ILE A 447 -29.64 17.40 36.80
C ILE A 447 -29.48 17.73 38.29
N ALA A 448 -30.59 17.95 39.02
CA ALA A 448 -30.55 18.24 40.45
C ALA A 448 -29.96 17.07 41.27
N LEU A 449 -30.26 15.82 40.89
CA LEU A 449 -29.66 14.64 41.51
C LEU A 449 -28.15 14.57 41.26
N GLN A 450 -27.70 14.94 40.06
CA GLN A 450 -26.30 14.93 39.70
C GLN A 450 -25.51 16.03 40.43
N GLU A 451 -26.05 17.25 40.50
CA GLU A 451 -25.47 18.33 41.30
C GLU A 451 -25.41 17.96 42.80
N ALA A 452 -26.44 17.30 43.33
CA ALA A 452 -26.44 16.82 44.71
C ALA A 452 -25.40 15.70 44.94
N THR A 453 -25.18 14.82 43.96
CA THR A 453 -24.14 13.78 44.05
C THR A 453 -22.74 14.35 43.91
N GLU A 454 -22.51 15.30 43.00
CA GLU A 454 -21.22 16.01 42.89
C GLU A 454 -20.89 16.78 44.16
N SER A 455 -21.86 17.50 44.75
CA SER A 455 -21.66 18.18 46.03
C SER A 455 -21.32 17.20 47.16
N ARG A 456 -21.96 16.02 47.16
CA ARG A 456 -21.66 14.97 48.15
C ARG A 456 -20.29 14.34 47.95
N LEU A 457 -19.85 14.18 46.69
CA LEU A 457 -18.50 13.71 46.35
C LEU A 457 -17.44 14.73 46.80
N GLN A 458 -17.64 16.02 46.52
CA GLN A 458 -16.76 17.08 47.01
C GLN A 458 -16.66 17.10 48.54
N GLY A 459 -17.79 16.91 49.22
CA GLY A 459 -17.81 16.79 50.68
C GLY A 459 -17.03 15.58 51.21
N LEU A 460 -17.11 14.43 50.53
CA LEU A 460 -16.33 13.24 50.87
C LEU A 460 -14.83 13.42 50.60
N ASP A 461 -14.49 14.07 49.49
CA ASP A 461 -13.09 14.35 49.12
C ASP A 461 -12.44 15.27 50.17
N GLN A 462 -13.16 16.29 50.61
CA GLN A 462 -12.70 17.18 51.66
C GLN A 462 -12.56 16.48 53.02
N GLN A 463 -13.42 15.51 53.34
CA GLN A 463 -13.27 14.67 54.54
C GLN A 463 -12.07 13.73 54.43
N LEU A 464 -11.79 13.21 53.24
CA LEU A 464 -10.63 12.36 52.97
C LEU A 464 -9.33 13.14 53.17
N ASP A 465 -9.24 14.36 52.63
CA ASP A 465 -8.10 15.27 52.83
C ASP A 465 -7.88 15.59 54.32
N ASP A 466 -8.96 15.84 55.05
CA ASP A 466 -8.92 16.09 56.50
C ASP A 466 -8.38 14.87 57.28
N LEU A 467 -8.80 13.66 56.89
CA LEU A 467 -8.31 12.42 57.48
C LEU A 467 -6.84 12.17 57.12
N GLN A 468 -6.44 12.37 55.88
CA GLN A 468 -5.04 12.27 55.46
C GLN A 468 -4.16 13.23 56.27
N THR A 469 -4.61 14.47 56.47
CA THR A 469 -3.90 15.47 57.27
C THR A 469 -3.78 15.06 58.74
N LYS A 470 -4.84 14.47 59.32
CA LYS A 470 -4.82 13.93 60.70
C LYS A 470 -3.89 12.72 60.83
N PHE A 471 -3.90 11.81 59.86
CA PHE A 471 -2.98 10.67 59.81
C PHE A 471 -1.52 11.11 59.71
N ALA A 472 -1.22 12.11 58.87
CA ALA A 472 0.13 12.68 58.76
C ALA A 472 0.60 13.29 60.09
N ARG A 473 -0.29 13.99 60.81
CA ARG A 473 0.02 14.50 62.16
C ARG A 473 0.26 13.39 63.17
N LEU A 474 -0.56 12.35 63.20
CA LEU A 474 -0.39 11.22 64.11
C LEU A 474 0.91 10.46 63.83
N LEU A 475 1.27 10.25 62.56
CA LEU A 475 2.55 9.63 62.19
C LEU A 475 3.72 10.46 62.68
N ALA A 476 3.69 11.79 62.50
CA ALA A 476 4.73 12.67 63.01
C ALA A 476 4.83 12.65 64.54
N GLU A 477 3.70 12.59 65.26
CA GLU A 477 3.68 12.45 66.72
C GLU A 477 4.25 11.10 67.17
N LEU A 478 3.95 10.01 66.46
CA LEU A 478 4.41 8.66 66.75
C LEU A 478 5.92 8.54 66.50
N GLU A 479 6.43 9.08 65.40
CA GLU A 479 7.87 9.20 65.13
C GLU A 479 8.58 10.04 66.20
N SER A 480 8.00 11.17 66.60
CA SER A 480 8.58 12.00 67.66
C SER A 480 8.61 11.29 69.01
N SER A 481 7.59 10.48 69.31
CA SER A 481 7.49 9.69 70.53
C SER A 481 8.48 8.53 70.52
N ALA A 482 8.63 7.85 69.38
CA ALA A 482 9.63 6.81 69.18
C ALA A 482 11.06 7.37 69.35
N LEU A 483 11.34 8.55 68.78
CA LEU A 483 12.61 9.27 68.97
C LEU A 483 12.87 9.62 70.44
N LYS A 484 11.86 10.13 71.15
CA LYS A 484 11.98 10.43 72.60
C LYS A 484 12.23 9.17 73.42
N ILE A 485 11.57 8.06 73.09
CA ILE A 485 11.78 6.77 73.77
C ILE A 485 13.19 6.26 73.48
N ALA A 486 13.65 6.30 72.23
CA ALA A 486 15.01 5.91 71.85
C ALA A 486 16.06 6.72 72.61
N TYR A 487 15.92 8.05 72.68
CA TYR A 487 16.81 8.90 73.47
C TYR A 487 16.77 8.59 74.97
N ARG A 488 15.60 8.24 75.50
CA ARG A 488 15.44 7.87 76.91
C ARG A 488 16.07 6.51 77.23
N ILE A 489 15.99 5.56 76.30
CA ILE A 489 16.69 4.27 76.36
C ILE A 489 18.19 4.51 76.33
N GLU A 490 18.71 5.28 75.38
CA GLU A 490 20.14 5.62 75.28
C GLU A 490 20.66 6.32 76.55
N ARG A 491 19.87 7.23 77.13
CA ARG A 491 20.21 7.86 78.41
C ARG A 491 20.22 6.87 79.58
N LEU A 492 19.27 5.93 79.62
CA LEU A 492 19.23 4.89 80.64
C LEU A 492 20.40 3.91 80.48
N GLU A 493 20.76 3.53 79.25
CA GLU A 493 21.95 2.73 78.95
C GLU A 493 23.25 3.42 79.39
N TRP A 494 23.32 4.74 79.24
CA TRP A 494 24.45 5.52 79.75
C TRP A 494 24.52 5.50 81.29
N GLN A 495 23.37 5.62 81.96
CA GLN A 495 23.28 5.56 83.42
C GLN A 495 23.56 4.17 83.99
N THR A 496 23.20 3.09 83.30
CA THR A 496 23.56 1.72 83.70
C THR A 496 25.02 1.39 83.42
N ARG A 497 25.66 2.06 82.45
CA ARG A 497 27.13 1.94 82.22
C ARG A 497 27.98 2.53 83.34
N GLU A 498 27.44 3.47 84.13
CA GLU A 498 28.11 4.06 85.30
C GLU A 498 27.83 3.29 86.61
N TRP A 499 27.06 2.20 86.57
CA TRP A 499 26.80 1.36 87.74
C TRP A 499 27.90 0.29 87.89
N PRO A 500 28.71 0.29 88.96
CA PRO A 500 29.73 -0.74 89.17
C PRO A 500 29.05 -2.08 89.45
N MET A 501 29.29 -3.06 88.59
CA MET A 501 28.92 -4.46 88.80
C MET A 501 29.67 -5.02 90.03
N PRO A 502 28.98 -5.54 91.05
CA PRO A 502 29.59 -6.37 92.08
C PRO A 502 29.90 -7.76 91.51
N GLU A 503 31.09 -8.27 91.84
CA GLU A 503 31.52 -9.63 91.55
C GLU A 503 30.68 -10.67 92.31
N GLU A 504 30.51 -11.84 91.66
CA GLU A 504 30.21 -13.16 92.25
C GLU A 504 28.75 -13.41 92.74
N LEU A 505 28.08 -14.57 92.53
CA LEU A 505 28.46 -15.95 92.17
C LEU A 505 27.20 -16.73 91.69
N VAL A 506 27.40 -17.63 90.71
CA VAL A 506 26.98 -19.06 90.65
C VAL A 506 25.58 -19.46 91.15
N GLU A 507 24.75 -20.03 90.25
CA GLU A 507 24.21 -21.43 90.20
C GLU A 507 22.96 -21.48 89.28
N ALA A 508 23.03 -22.23 88.18
CA ALA A 508 22.24 -23.45 87.93
C ALA A 508 20.72 -23.19 87.76
N ASP A 509 20.19 -23.28 86.54
CA ASP A 509 19.77 -24.58 86.00
C ASP A 509 19.24 -24.46 84.57
N ASN A 510 19.32 -25.61 83.92
CA ASN A 510 18.92 -25.93 82.56
C ASN A 510 17.41 -26.26 82.51
N GLU A 511 16.81 -26.13 81.32
CA GLU A 511 15.59 -26.80 80.82
C GLU A 511 14.39 -25.91 80.44
N GLY A 512 13.88 -26.17 79.22
CA GLY A 512 12.43 -26.27 79.02
C GLY A 512 11.76 -25.22 78.12
N GLU A 513 11.97 -25.33 76.80
CA GLU A 513 10.86 -25.20 75.83
C GLU A 513 9.76 -26.25 76.11
N PRO A 514 8.58 -26.27 75.45
CA PRO A 514 8.01 -25.37 74.43
C PRO A 514 6.50 -25.09 74.70
N GLY A 515 5.80 -24.42 73.77
CA GLY A 515 4.36 -24.64 73.66
C GLY A 515 3.58 -23.63 72.84
N GLU A 516 3.28 -24.03 71.60
CA GLU A 516 1.99 -23.85 70.89
C GLU A 516 1.57 -22.42 70.51
N GLY A 517 1.17 -22.09 69.28
CA GLY A 517 0.57 -22.91 68.24
C GLY A 517 -0.75 -22.27 67.82
N THR A 518 -0.90 -21.99 66.52
CA THR A 518 -2.17 -21.69 65.79
C THR A 518 -2.85 -20.36 66.19
N SER A 519 -3.24 -19.46 65.28
CA SER A 519 -3.78 -19.59 63.92
C SER A 519 -3.62 -18.26 63.16
#